data_AF-A0AAU6DN40-F1
#
_entry.id   AF-A0AAU6DN40-F1
#
_cell.length_a   1.000
_cell.length_b   1.000
_cell.length_c   1.000
_cell.angle_alpha   90.00
_cell.angle_beta   90.00
_cell.angle_gamma   90.00
#
_symmetry.space_group_name_H-M   'P 1'
#
loop_
_entity.id
_entity.type
_entity.pdbx_description
1 polymer ?
#
loop_
_entity_poly.entity_id
_entity_poly.type
_entity_poly.pdbx_seq_one_letter_code
_entity_poly.pdbx_strand_id
1 'polypeptide(L)' 'MTISDRPSGNESDPEPCLKCEEFDLAEAVARAEHDASRETDCRVLRRRHWQAEHGGQQP' A
#
# COMPACT_ATOMS: atom_id res chain seq x y z
N MET A 1 13.17 28.23 9.90
CA MET A 1 12.41 27.68 8.75
C MET A 1 12.07 26.23 9.09
N THR A 2 10.90 25.99 9.68
CA THR A 2 10.47 24.63 10.06
C THR A 2 9.57 24.09 8.96
N ILE A 3 10.06 23.07 8.26
CA ILE A 3 9.31 22.36 7.22
C ILE A 3 8.43 21.36 7.96
N SER A 4 7.18 21.76 8.21
CA SER A 4 6.14 20.86 8.68
C SER A 4 5.61 20.08 7.47
N ASP A 5 6.35 19.05 7.07
CA ASP A 5 5.87 18.09 6.07
C ASP A 5 4.85 17.16 6.75
N ARG A 6 3.57 17.55 6.69
CA ARG A 6 2.44 16.64 6.86
C ARG A 6 1.94 16.32 5.45
N PRO A 7 2.02 15.07 4.96
CA PRO A 7 1.28 14.70 3.78
C PRO A 7 -0.20 14.59 4.18
N SER A 8 -0.91 15.72 4.06
CA SER A 8 -2.36 15.77 4.08
C SER A 8 -2.84 15.48 2.66
N GLY A 9 -2.99 14.19 2.32
CA GLY A 9 -3.63 13.78 1.08
C GLY A 9 -5.13 14.05 1.17
N ASN A 10 -5.59 15.13 0.52
CA ASN A 10 -6.98 15.56 0.53
C ASN A 10 -7.69 15.04 -0.74
N GLU A 11 -8.59 14.10 -0.51
CA GLU A 11 -9.93 13.92 -1.11
C GLU A 11 -10.29 14.85 -2.30
N SER A 12 -10.37 14.32 -3.54
CA SER A 12 -11.30 14.75 -4.62
C SER A 12 -11.15 13.89 -5.90
N ASP A 13 -11.16 12.57 -5.73
CA ASP A 13 -11.52 11.47 -6.65
C ASP A 13 -11.14 10.20 -5.86
N PRO A 14 -11.80 9.03 -5.98
CA PRO A 14 -11.20 7.79 -5.50
C PRO A 14 -10.02 7.45 -6.43
N GLU A 15 -8.99 8.31 -6.44
CA GLU A 15 -7.70 7.98 -7.01
C GLU A 15 -7.29 6.64 -6.37
N PRO A 16 -7.00 5.62 -7.19
CA PRO A 16 -6.57 4.34 -6.65
C PRO A 16 -5.39 4.61 -5.72
N CYS A 17 -5.42 3.98 -4.55
CA CYS A 17 -4.35 4.20 -3.59
C CYS A 17 -3.03 3.70 -4.21
N LEU A 18 -2.18 4.63 -4.61
CA LEU A 18 -0.88 4.35 -5.25
C LEU A 18 -0.05 3.36 -4.44
N LYS A 19 -0.18 3.39 -3.11
CA LYS A 19 0.53 2.50 -2.21
C LYS A 19 -0.04 1.08 -2.20
N CYS A 20 -1.36 0.93 -2.35
CA CYS A 20 -1.98 -0.38 -2.58
C CYS A 20 -1.51 -0.97 -3.92
N GLU A 21 -1.50 -0.18 -4.99
CA GLU A 21 -1.01 -0.62 -6.30
C GLU A 21 0.47 -0.98 -6.27
N GLU A 22 1.29 -0.23 -5.54
CA GLU A 22 2.70 -0.56 -5.32
C GLU A 22 2.88 -1.92 -4.64
N PHE A 23 2.08 -2.23 -3.61
CA PHE A 23 2.12 -3.55 -2.97
C PHE A 23 1.63 -4.68 -3.90
N ASP A 24 0.63 -4.41 -4.75
CA ASP A 24 0.15 -5.40 -5.72
C ASP A 24 1.20 -5.71 -6.79
N LEU A 25 1.88 -4.68 -7.30
CA LEU A 25 2.98 -4.83 -8.23
C LEU A 25 4.16 -5.56 -7.58
N ALA A 26 4.50 -5.22 -6.35
CA ALA A 26 5.57 -5.89 -5.60
C ALA A 26 5.23 -7.37 -5.31
N GLU A 27 3.97 -7.68 -4.97
CA GLU A 27 3.48 -9.06 -4.83
C GLU A 27 3.61 -9.83 -6.15
N ALA A 28 3.23 -9.21 -7.28
CA ALA A 28 3.36 -9.83 -8.60
C ALA A 28 4.81 -10.09 -9.01
N VAL A 29 5.72 -9.15 -8.74
CA VAL A 29 7.17 -9.31 -8.98
C VAL A 29 7.73 -10.42 -8.09
N ALA A 30 7.43 -10.42 -6.79
CA ALA A 30 7.89 -11.45 -5.87
C ALA A 30 7.40 -12.84 -6.29
N ARG A 31 6.15 -12.95 -6.75
CA ARG A 31 5.59 -14.18 -7.30
C ARG A 31 6.31 -14.63 -8.57
N ALA A 32 6.64 -13.70 -9.46
CA ALA A 32 7.41 -13.99 -10.67
C ALA A 32 8.85 -14.44 -10.36
N GLU A 33 9.45 -13.90 -9.31
CA GLU A 33 10.76 -14.30 -8.79
C GLU A 33 10.73 -15.57 -7.93
N HIS A 34 9.53 -16.12 -7.66
CA HIS A 34 9.31 -17.22 -6.72
C HIS A 34 9.82 -16.93 -5.29
N ASP A 35 9.85 -15.66 -4.89
CA ASP A 35 10.20 -15.22 -3.53
C ASP A 35 8.95 -15.23 -2.63
N ALA A 36 8.70 -16.38 -2.03
CA ALA A 36 7.56 -16.58 -1.12
C ALA A 36 7.62 -15.69 0.14
N SER A 37 8.81 -15.27 0.56
CA SER A 37 8.97 -14.38 1.71
C SER A 37 8.46 -12.98 1.34
N ARG A 38 8.95 -12.44 0.22
CA ARG A 38 8.53 -11.12 -0.25
C ARG A 38 7.06 -11.08 -0.65
N GLU A 39 6.53 -12.15 -1.24
CA GLU A 39 5.11 -12.26 -1.56
C GLU A 39 4.25 -12.11 -0.29
N THR A 40 4.62 -12.82 0.78
CA THR A 40 3.93 -12.74 2.07
C THR A 40 4.07 -11.36 2.71
N ASP A 41 5.26 -10.77 2.67
CA ASP A 41 5.51 -9.43 3.22
C ASP A 41 4.67 -8.37 2.50
N CYS A 42 4.58 -8.40 1.17
CA CYS A 42 3.75 -7.46 0.39
C CYS A 42 2.27 -7.57 0.79
N ARG A 43 1.76 -8.80 0.99
CA ARG A 43 0.40 -9.03 1.47
C ARG A 43 0.15 -8.45 2.86
N VAL A 44 1.09 -8.63 3.79
CA VAL A 44 1.00 -8.10 5.16
C VAL A 44 1.06 -6.57 5.15
N LEU A 45 1.96 -5.98 4.37
CA LEU A 45 2.10 -4.54 4.24
C LEU A 45 0.84 -3.90 3.64
N ARG A 46 0.29 -4.48 2.57
CA ARG A 46 -0.98 -4.05 1.97
C ARG A 46 -2.12 -4.07 2.98
N ARG A 47 -2.25 -5.17 3.75
CA ARG A 47 -3.28 -5.28 4.79
C ARG A 47 -3.15 -4.22 5.88
N ARG A 48 -1.93 -3.97 6.37
CA ARG A 48 -1.67 -2.94 7.39
C ARG A 48 -1.98 -1.55 6.86
N HIS A 49 -1.53 -1.25 5.64
CA HIS A 49 -1.82 0.00 4.98
C HIS A 49 -3.33 0.20 4.78
N TRP A 50 -4.04 -0.84 4.34
CA TRP A 50 -5.49 -0.81 4.20
C TRP A 50 -6.22 -0.58 5.53
N GLN A 51 -5.73 -1.16 6.62
CA GLN A 51 -6.28 -0.91 7.95
C GLN A 51 -6.03 0.51 8.44
N ALA A 52 -4.86 1.08 8.14
CA ALA A 52 -4.49 2.44 8.54
C ALA A 52 -5.20 3.52 7.72
N GLU A 53 -5.25 3.35 6.39
CA GLU A 53 -5.67 4.40 5.46
C GLU A 53 -7.08 4.17 4.87
N HIS A 54 -7.58 2.93 4.87
CA HIS A 54 -8.88 2.57 4.26
C HIS A 54 -9.92 2.04 5.26
N GLY A 55 -9.67 2.15 6.57
CA GLY A 55 -10.67 1.83 7.59
C GLY A 55 -10.96 0.33 7.79
N GLY A 56 -10.13 -0.56 7.23
CA GLY A 56 -10.02 -1.94 7.70
C GLY A 56 -10.95 -3.00 7.08
N GLN A 57 -11.71 -2.70 6.04
CA GLN A 57 -12.45 -3.70 5.28
C GLN A 57 -11.75 -3.95 3.93
N GLN A 58 -10.82 -4.91 3.86
CA GLN A 58 -10.29 -5.35 2.55
C GLN A 58 -11.46 -5.93 1.73
N PRO A 59 -11.57 -5.61 0.42
CA PRO A 59 -12.58 -6.18 -0.46
C PRO A 59 -12.37 -7.69 -0.67
#